data_AF-A0A453BQS4-F1
#
_entry.id   AF-A0A453BQS4-F1
#
_cell.length_a   1.000
_cell.length_b   1.000
_cell.length_c   1.000
_cell.angle_alpha   90.00
_cell.angle_beta   90.00
_cell.angle_gamma   90.00
#
_symmetry.space_group_name_H-M   'P 1'
#
loop_
_entity.id
_entity.type
_entity.pdbx_description
1 polymer ?
#
loop_
_entity_poly.entity_id
_entity_poly.type
_entity_poly.pdbx_seq_one_letter_code
_entity_poly.pdbx_strand_id
1 'polypeptide(L)'
;QAMVNFIYSDELPSIHEVAGSFSMWTSTAVTQHLLAAADRYGLDRLRILCEAKLCDELTSETVATTLALAEQHHCAQLKSACLKFTAVRQNLGAVMETEGFNYLEETCPSLLSDLLATVAVVDDDPASVNRKRGVCINEDVNPVESVEASDRRTRRRV
;
A
#
# COMPACT_ATOMS: atom_id res chain seq x y z
N GLN A 1 -3.51 19.91 10.57
CA GLN A 1 -2.36 20.82 10.71
C GLN A 1 -1.20 20.52 9.73
N ALA A 2 -0.93 19.27 9.35
CA ALA A 2 0.26 18.90 8.58
C ALA A 2 0.40 19.56 7.18
N MET A 3 -0.70 19.73 6.44
CA MET A 3 -0.64 20.27 5.07
C MET A 3 -0.29 21.76 4.99
N VAL A 4 -0.68 22.56 5.97
CA VAL A 4 -0.41 24.01 5.97
C VAL A 4 1.09 24.27 6.17
N ASN A 5 1.78 23.42 6.93
CA ASN A 5 3.23 23.55 7.15
C ASN A 5 4.05 23.25 5.87
N PHE A 6 3.61 22.31 5.03
CA PHE A 6 4.30 22.00 3.78
C PHE A 6 4.18 23.14 2.75
N ILE A 7 3.00 23.77 2.66
CA ILE A 7 2.76 24.90 1.72
C ILE A 7 3.63 26.12 2.04
N TYR A 8 3.91 26.37 3.32
CA TYR A 8 4.60 27.58 3.76
C TYR A 8 6.11 27.44 3.90
N SER A 9 6.64 26.24 4.14
CA SER A 9 8.05 26.07 4.47
C SER A 9 8.89 25.46 3.34
N ASP A 10 8.30 24.86 2.29
CA ASP A 10 8.97 24.03 1.25
C ASP A 10 9.89 22.90 1.81
N GLU A 11 10.01 22.82 3.13
CA GLU A 11 10.57 21.74 3.90
C GLU A 11 9.43 20.76 4.22
N LEU A 12 9.41 19.67 3.45
CA LEU A 12 8.91 18.41 4.01
C LEU A 12 9.76 18.10 5.25
N PRO A 13 9.17 17.64 6.37
CA PRO A 13 9.98 17.12 7.46
C PRO A 13 10.97 16.12 6.85
N SER A 14 12.25 16.41 7.09
CA SER A 14 13.35 15.77 6.38
C SER A 14 13.16 14.26 6.39
N ILE A 15 13.36 13.60 5.24
CA ILE A 15 13.07 12.17 5.09
C ILE A 15 13.91 11.32 6.06
N HIS A 16 14.99 11.88 6.62
CA HIS A 16 15.80 11.29 7.69
C HIS A 16 15.17 11.38 9.09
N GLU A 17 14.30 12.37 9.35
CA GLU A 17 13.44 12.43 10.53
C GLU A 17 12.09 11.74 10.30
N VAL A 18 11.58 11.67 9.06
CA VAL A 18 10.39 10.86 8.72
C VAL A 18 10.71 9.38 8.83
N ALA A 19 11.87 8.92 8.35
CA ALA A 19 12.36 7.56 8.55
C ALA A 19 12.52 7.19 10.05
N GLY A 20 12.92 8.14 10.88
CA GLY A 20 13.03 7.99 12.34
C GLY A 20 11.71 8.18 13.11
N SER A 21 10.75 8.94 12.57
CA SER A 21 9.44 9.25 13.18
C SER A 21 8.28 8.39 12.68
N PHE A 22 8.49 7.47 11.72
CA PHE A 22 7.61 6.31 11.53
C PHE A 22 7.48 5.44 12.80
N SER A 23 8.37 5.64 13.79
CA SER A 23 8.25 5.04 15.12
C SER A 23 6.95 5.41 15.85
N MET A 24 6.16 6.36 15.34
CA MET A 24 4.92 6.83 15.96
C MET A 24 3.78 7.07 14.95
N TRP A 25 3.55 6.13 14.03
CA TRP A 25 2.21 5.98 13.46
C TRP A 25 1.29 5.43 14.57
N THR A 26 0.53 6.27 15.28
CA THR A 26 -0.16 5.87 16.53
C THR A 26 -1.51 5.17 16.37
N SER A 27 -2.15 5.22 15.21
CA SER A 27 -3.44 4.53 15.01
C SER A 27 -3.81 4.38 13.53
N THR A 28 -4.39 3.24 13.16
CA THR A 28 -4.93 2.93 11.83
C THR A 28 -5.84 4.05 11.28
N ALA A 29 -6.63 4.69 12.13
CA ALA A 29 -7.52 5.80 11.74
C ALA A 29 -6.75 7.00 11.18
N VAL A 30 -5.58 7.32 11.76
CA VAL A 30 -4.73 8.38 11.22
C VAL A 30 -4.24 7.97 9.83
N THR A 31 -3.93 6.68 9.59
CA THR A 31 -3.35 6.20 8.31
C THR A 31 -4.34 6.34 7.20
N GLN A 32 -5.58 6.02 7.49
CA GLN A 32 -6.70 6.22 6.59
C GLN A 32 -6.85 7.70 6.20
N HIS A 33 -6.80 8.62 7.17
CA HIS A 33 -6.86 10.05 6.87
C HIS A 33 -5.67 10.57 6.06
N LEU A 34 -4.47 10.06 6.32
CA LEU A 34 -3.30 10.47 5.55
C LEU A 34 -3.29 9.88 4.16
N LEU A 35 -3.76 8.64 3.97
CA LEU A 35 -3.95 8.04 2.65
C LEU A 35 -4.89 8.90 1.80
N ALA A 36 -6.03 9.30 2.38
CA ALA A 36 -6.99 10.16 1.72
C ALA A 36 -6.41 11.53 1.33
N ALA A 37 -5.56 12.11 2.18
CA ALA A 37 -4.84 13.32 1.85
C ALA A 37 -3.78 13.07 0.76
N ALA A 38 -2.99 12.01 0.89
CA ALA A 38 -1.93 11.70 -0.07
C ALA A 38 -2.49 11.52 -1.48
N ASP A 39 -3.62 10.82 -1.62
CA ASP A 39 -4.35 10.68 -2.89
C ASP A 39 -4.84 12.03 -3.42
N ARG A 40 -5.53 12.82 -2.58
CA ARG A 40 -6.06 14.13 -2.97
C ARG A 40 -5.00 15.13 -3.45
N TYR A 41 -3.79 15.06 -2.91
CA TYR A 41 -2.68 15.96 -3.24
C TYR A 41 -1.65 15.34 -4.19
N GLY A 42 -1.89 14.12 -4.70
CA GLY A 42 -0.97 13.46 -5.64
C GLY A 42 0.40 13.10 -5.04
N LEU A 43 0.45 12.82 -3.73
CA LEU A 43 1.68 12.48 -3.01
C LEU A 43 1.94 10.97 -3.09
N ASP A 44 2.35 10.48 -4.26
CA ASP A 44 2.46 9.03 -4.53
C ASP A 44 3.36 8.28 -3.54
N ARG A 45 4.53 8.84 -3.21
CA ARG A 45 5.44 8.20 -2.24
C ARG A 45 4.81 8.04 -0.86
N LEU A 46 4.01 9.02 -0.43
CA LEU A 46 3.30 8.97 0.85
C LEU A 46 2.14 7.98 0.80
N ARG A 47 1.42 7.94 -0.33
CA ARG A 47 0.33 6.99 -0.57
C ARG A 47 0.82 5.55 -0.45
N ILE A 48 1.92 5.20 -1.14
CA ILE A 48 2.53 3.86 -1.07
C ILE A 48 2.91 3.47 0.36
N LEU A 49 3.46 4.41 1.14
CA LEU A 49 3.81 4.16 2.54
C LEU A 49 2.58 3.92 3.42
N CYS A 50 1.50 4.66 3.20
CA CYS A 50 0.24 4.48 3.92
C CYS A 50 -0.41 3.14 3.55
N GLU A 51 -0.40 2.76 2.26
CA GLU A 51 -0.89 1.46 1.78
C GLU A 51 -0.12 0.32 2.46
N ALA A 52 1.21 0.36 2.49
CA ALA A 52 2.04 -0.65 3.14
C ALA A 52 1.72 -0.78 4.64
N LYS A 53 1.54 0.35 5.34
CA LYS A 53 1.19 0.35 6.76
C LYS A 53 -0.19 -0.19 7.05
N LEU A 54 -1.18 0.16 6.23
CA LEU A 54 -2.53 -0.37 6.37
C LEU A 54 -2.56 -1.87 6.11
N CYS A 55 -1.81 -2.36 5.12
CA CYS A 55 -1.65 -3.80 4.86
C CYS A 55 -1.06 -4.56 6.07
N ASP A 56 -0.07 -3.98 6.75
CA ASP A 56 0.57 -4.61 7.93
C ASP A 56 -0.37 -4.71 9.14
N GLU A 57 -1.30 -3.76 9.29
CA GLU A 57 -2.22 -3.64 10.45
C GLU A 57 -3.65 -4.12 10.13
N LEU A 58 -3.85 -4.87 9.04
CA LEU A 58 -5.17 -5.41 8.70
C LEU A 58 -5.64 -6.42 9.74
N THR A 59 -6.85 -6.19 10.24
CA THR A 59 -7.59 -7.12 11.10
C THR A 59 -8.97 -7.39 10.52
N SER A 60 -9.66 -8.42 11.00
CA SER A 60 -11.04 -8.70 10.57
C SER A 60 -12.00 -7.52 10.81
N GLU A 61 -11.76 -6.72 11.85
CA GLU A 61 -12.56 -5.54 12.17
C GLU A 61 -12.27 -4.33 11.26
N THR A 62 -11.01 -4.18 10.81
CA THR A 62 -10.57 -2.99 10.06
C THR A 62 -10.51 -3.21 8.55
N VAL A 63 -10.52 -4.47 8.08
CA VAL A 63 -10.36 -4.77 6.65
C VAL A 63 -11.52 -4.24 5.81
N ALA A 64 -12.76 -4.29 6.30
CA ALA A 64 -13.91 -3.82 5.53
C ALA A 64 -13.88 -2.29 5.31
N THR A 65 -13.57 -1.52 6.36
CA THR A 65 -13.43 -0.06 6.26
C THR A 65 -12.22 0.33 5.43
N THR A 66 -11.11 -0.39 5.56
CA THR A 66 -9.89 -0.16 4.76
C THR A 66 -10.09 -0.52 3.28
N LEU A 67 -10.86 -1.57 2.98
CA LEU A 67 -11.21 -1.95 1.62
C LEU A 67 -12.08 -0.88 0.93
N ALA A 68 -13.07 -0.32 1.64
CA ALA A 68 -13.87 0.79 1.14
C ALA A 68 -13.01 2.04 0.84
N LEU A 69 -12.06 2.37 1.72
CA LEU A 69 -11.13 3.46 1.50
C LEU A 69 -10.20 3.22 0.31
N ALA A 70 -9.72 1.99 0.12
CA ALA A 70 -8.86 1.64 -1.00
C ALA A 70 -9.59 1.80 -2.35
N GLU A 71 -10.87 1.47 -2.39
CA GLU A 71 -11.72 1.70 -3.57
C GLU A 71 -11.91 3.20 -3.85
N GLN A 72 -12.21 3.97 -2.79
CA GLN A 72 -12.46 5.41 -2.89
C GLN A 72 -11.24 6.20 -3.38
N HIS A 73 -10.04 5.78 -2.96
CA HIS A 73 -8.77 6.43 -3.30
C HIS A 73 -7.97 5.68 -4.38
N HIS A 74 -8.63 4.80 -5.13
CA HIS A 74 -8.04 4.05 -6.25
C HIS A 74 -6.70 3.35 -5.93
N CYS A 75 -6.55 2.88 -4.70
CA CYS A 75 -5.37 2.18 -4.20
C CYS A 75 -5.45 0.69 -4.55
N ALA A 76 -5.12 0.33 -5.79
CA ALA A 76 -5.30 -1.02 -6.32
C ALA A 76 -4.55 -2.11 -5.53
N GLN A 77 -3.36 -1.81 -5.01
CA GLN A 77 -2.56 -2.78 -4.27
C GLN A 77 -3.16 -3.07 -2.89
N LEU A 78 -3.51 -2.02 -2.14
CA LEU A 78 -4.24 -2.15 -0.89
C LEU A 78 -5.57 -2.88 -1.08
N LYS A 79 -6.35 -2.56 -2.13
CA LYS A 79 -7.60 -3.25 -2.47
C LYS A 79 -7.38 -4.75 -2.66
N SER A 80 -6.39 -5.14 -3.46
CA SER A 80 -6.08 -6.55 -3.70
C SER A 80 -5.67 -7.28 -2.42
N ALA A 81 -4.87 -6.64 -1.56
CA ALA A 81 -4.45 -7.21 -0.28
C ALA A 81 -5.64 -7.43 0.66
N CYS A 82 -6.52 -6.44 0.79
CA CYS A 82 -7.74 -6.55 1.60
C CYS A 82 -8.66 -7.68 1.09
N LEU A 83 -8.92 -7.75 -0.23
CA LEU A 83 -9.75 -8.81 -0.81
C LEU A 83 -9.17 -10.20 -0.55
N LYS A 84 -7.85 -10.37 -0.68
CA LYS A 84 -7.17 -11.64 -0.39
C LYS A 84 -7.24 -12.00 1.10
N PHE A 85 -7.07 -11.02 2.00
CA PHE A 85 -7.18 -11.24 3.43
C PHE A 85 -8.58 -11.71 3.82
N THR A 86 -9.62 -11.04 3.30
CA THR A 86 -11.03 -11.38 3.56
C THR A 86 -11.43 -12.69 2.90
N ALA A 87 -10.87 -13.03 1.75
CA ALA A 87 -11.20 -14.27 1.03
C ALA A 87 -10.76 -15.55 1.77
N VAL A 88 -9.83 -15.46 2.74
CA VAL A 88 -9.46 -16.60 3.60
C VAL A 88 -10.67 -17.01 4.45
N ARG A 89 -11.07 -18.28 4.37
CA ARG A 89 -12.25 -18.82 5.10
C ARG A 89 -12.31 -18.45 6.58
N GLN A 90 -11.17 -18.49 7.27
CA GLN A 90 -11.07 -18.20 8.70
C GLN A 90 -11.39 -16.74 9.02
N ASN A 91 -11.05 -15.83 8.10
CA ASN A 91 -11.29 -14.40 8.25
C ASN A 91 -12.68 -14.01 7.75
N LEU A 92 -13.15 -14.64 6.66
CA LEU A 92 -14.40 -14.28 5.98
C LEU A 92 -15.59 -14.23 6.94
N GLY A 93 -15.77 -15.26 7.77
CA GLY A 93 -16.86 -15.30 8.74
C GLY A 93 -16.80 -14.15 9.75
N ALA A 94 -15.61 -13.90 10.30
CA ALA A 94 -15.41 -12.80 11.25
C ALA A 94 -15.64 -11.42 10.60
N VAL A 95 -15.24 -11.25 9.34
CA VAL A 95 -15.46 -9.98 8.61
C VAL A 95 -16.95 -9.76 8.37
N MET A 96 -17.70 -10.79 7.94
CA MET A 96 -19.14 -10.67 7.68
C MET A 96 -19.97 -10.30 8.92
N GLU A 97 -19.47 -10.58 10.13
CA GLU A 97 -20.10 -10.20 11.39
C GLU A 97 -19.81 -8.75 11.81
N THR A 98 -18.88 -8.06 11.14
CA THR A 98 -18.48 -6.70 11.52
C THR A 98 -19.44 -5.65 10.98
N GLU A 99 -19.62 -4.57 11.75
CA GLU A 99 -20.37 -3.39 11.30
C GLU A 99 -19.75 -2.76 10.05
N GLY A 100 -18.42 -2.86 9.91
CA GLY A 100 -17.69 -2.38 8.73
C GLY A 100 -18.10 -3.10 7.45
N PHE A 101 -18.46 -4.38 7.52
CA PHE A 101 -18.95 -5.13 6.37
C PHE A 101 -20.36 -4.69 5.97
N ASN A 102 -21.28 -4.51 6.93
CA ASN A 102 -22.62 -3.97 6.65
C ASN A 102 -22.55 -2.60 5.97
N TYR A 103 -21.66 -1.72 6.44
CA TYR A 103 -21.41 -0.43 5.80
C TYR A 103 -20.90 -0.57 4.35
N LEU A 104 -20.05 -1.58 4.10
CA LEU A 104 -19.53 -1.86 2.77
C LEU A 104 -20.64 -2.34 1.82
N GLU A 105 -21.60 -3.14 2.31
CA GLU A 105 -22.77 -3.54 1.52
C GLU A 105 -23.62 -2.35 1.08
N GLU A 106 -23.83 -1.38 1.97
CA GLU A 106 -24.63 -0.18 1.69
C GLU A 106 -23.90 0.81 0.77
N THR A 107 -22.59 0.97 0.96
CA THR A 107 -21.81 2.04 0.30
C THR A 107 -21.27 1.59 -1.05
N CYS A 108 -20.78 0.35 -1.15
CA CYS A 108 -20.01 -0.13 -2.30
C CYS A 108 -20.34 -1.60 -2.64
N PRO A 109 -21.55 -1.90 -3.19
CA PRO A 109 -21.95 -3.27 -3.50
C PRO A 109 -21.09 -3.94 -4.60
N SER A 110 -20.38 -3.16 -5.42
CA SER A 110 -19.41 -3.68 -6.41
C SER A 110 -18.27 -4.46 -5.75
N LEU A 111 -17.82 -4.03 -4.56
CA LEU A 111 -16.76 -4.70 -3.82
C LEU A 111 -17.16 -6.10 -3.34
N LEU A 112 -18.44 -6.36 -3.12
CA LEU A 112 -18.94 -7.70 -2.79
C LEU A 112 -18.80 -8.64 -3.98
N SER A 113 -18.98 -8.14 -5.21
CA SER A 113 -18.78 -8.92 -6.42
C SER A 113 -17.30 -9.27 -6.61
N ASP A 114 -16.40 -8.29 -6.37
CA ASP A 114 -14.95 -8.51 -6.39
C ASP A 114 -14.50 -9.50 -5.30
N LEU A 115 -15.09 -9.41 -4.11
CA LEU A 115 -14.83 -10.34 -3.02
C LEU A 115 -15.28 -11.75 -3.36
N LEU A 116 -16.50 -11.92 -3.89
CA LEU A 116 -17.01 -13.22 -4.32
C LEU A 116 -16.13 -13.83 -5.41
N ALA A 117 -15.72 -13.03 -6.40
CA ALA A 117 -14.80 -13.45 -7.44
C ALA A 117 -13.44 -13.87 -6.86
N THR A 118 -12.93 -13.15 -5.87
CA THR A 118 -11.67 -13.49 -5.20
C THR A 118 -11.79 -14.80 -4.41
N VAL A 119 -12.87 -14.98 -3.64
CA VAL A 119 -13.14 -16.21 -2.88
C VAL A 119 -13.24 -17.44 -3.80
N ALA A 120 -13.79 -17.29 -5.01
CA ALA A 120 -13.88 -18.38 -5.97
C ALA A 120 -12.53 -18.83 -6.55
N VAL A 121 -11.49 -17.99 -6.45
CA VAL A 121 -10.14 -18.25 -7.00
C VAL A 121 -9.14 -18.68 -5.93
N VAL A 122 -9.36 -18.32 -4.66
CA VAL A 122 -8.46 -18.69 -3.57
C VAL A 122 -8.73 -20.14 -3.17
N ASP A 123 -7.91 -21.07 -3.68
CA ASP A 123 -7.74 -22.39 -3.09
C ASP A 123 -7.18 -22.23 -1.65
N ASP A 124 -7.69 -23.00 -0.68
CA ASP A 124 -7.37 -22.95 0.76
C ASP A 124 -5.88 -23.28 1.05
N ASP A 125 -4.93 -22.46 0.60
CA ASP A 125 -3.51 -22.55 0.92
C ASP A 125 -3.14 -21.52 2.02
N PRO A 126 -3.10 -21.92 3.32
CA PRO A 126 -2.90 -21.02 4.45
C PRO A 126 -1.47 -20.43 4.56
N ALA A 127 -0.59 -20.69 3.59
CA ALA A 127 0.82 -20.31 3.64
C ALA A 127 1.15 -18.95 2.97
N SER A 128 0.21 -18.33 2.25
CA SER A 128 0.49 -17.14 1.42
C SER A 128 0.38 -15.80 2.15
N VAL A 129 -0.36 -15.73 3.26
CA VAL A 129 -0.56 -14.46 4.00
C VAL A 129 0.64 -14.08 4.88
N ASN A 130 1.57 -15.02 5.16
CA ASN A 130 2.57 -14.81 6.21
C ASN A 130 4.05 -14.93 5.78
N ARG A 131 4.39 -14.69 4.50
CA ARG A 131 5.77 -14.85 4.01
C ARG A 131 6.30 -13.69 3.17
N LYS A 132 6.35 -12.48 3.73
CA LYS A 132 7.54 -11.59 3.64
C LYS A 132 7.28 -10.25 4.31
N ARG A 133 7.79 -10.13 5.54
CA ARG A 133 8.38 -8.87 6.00
C ARG A 133 9.51 -8.55 5.01
N GLY A 134 9.26 -7.65 4.07
CA GLY A 134 10.24 -7.36 3.03
C GLY A 134 9.65 -6.62 1.84
N VAL A 135 9.35 -5.34 2.06
CA VAL A 135 9.62 -4.24 1.12
C VAL A 135 8.92 -4.33 -0.25
N CYS A 136 7.92 -3.48 -0.47
CA CYS A 136 7.50 -3.07 -1.82
C CYS A 136 8.09 -1.69 -2.15
N ILE A 137 9.40 -1.62 -2.45
CA ILE A 137 9.92 -0.57 -3.35
C ILE A 137 9.90 -1.19 -4.74
N ASN A 138 9.04 -0.66 -5.59
CA ASN A 138 9.30 -0.66 -7.02
C ASN A 138 9.50 0.81 -7.41
N GLU A 139 10.74 1.28 -7.30
CA GLU A 139 11.18 2.43 -8.09
C GLU A 139 11.58 1.88 -9.46
N ASP A 140 10.70 2.05 -10.45
CA ASP A 140 11.10 2.01 -11.85
C ASP A 140 11.97 3.23 -12.13
N VAL A 141 13.30 3.08 -11.98
CA VAL A 141 14.28 4.02 -12.52
C VAL A 141 15.15 3.27 -13.51
N ASN A 142 14.93 3.59 -14.79
CA ASN A 142 15.75 3.20 -15.93
C ASN A 142 17.26 3.30 -15.63
N PRO A 143 18.08 2.28 -15.93
CA PRO A 143 19.52 2.46 -15.99
C PRO A 143 19.88 3.15 -17.30
N VAL A 144 20.44 4.36 -17.21
CA VAL A 144 21.13 5.00 -18.33
C VAL A 144 22.43 4.24 -18.55
N GLU A 145 22.52 3.59 -19.71
CA GLU A 145 23.64 2.76 -20.12
C GLU A 145 24.88 3.63 -20.40
N SER A 146 25.89 3.57 -19.51
CA SER A 146 27.24 4.07 -19.82
C SER A 146 27.95 3.02 -20.67
N VAL A 147 28.03 3.27 -21.97
CA VAL A 147 28.80 2.44 -22.91
C VAL A 147 30.29 2.75 -22.74
N GLU A 148 31.03 1.90 -22.03
CA GLU A 148 32.49 1.86 -22.14
C GLU A 148 32.89 1.25 -23.50
N ALA A 149 33.44 2.08 -24.38
CA ALA A 149 34.12 1.61 -25.58
C ALA A 149 35.58 1.28 -25.23
N SER A 150 35.85 0.00 -24.97
CA SER A 150 37.20 -0.55 -24.99
C SER A 150 37.58 -0.86 -26.44
N ASP A 151 38.53 -0.12 -27.02
CA ASP A 151 39.16 -0.53 -28.28
C ASP A 151 40.69 -0.55 -28.18
N ARG A 152 41.25 -1.64 -28.68
CA ARG A 152 42.64 -2.05 -28.56
C ARG A 152 43.48 -1.34 -29.63
N ARG A 153 44.64 -0.78 -29.27
CA ARG A 153 45.72 -0.61 -30.26
C ARG A 153 47.12 -0.80 -29.69
N THR A 154 47.85 -1.66 -30.37
CA THR A 154 49.18 -2.19 -30.08
C THR A 154 50.28 -1.41 -30.82
N ARG A 155 51.51 -1.44 -30.22
CA ARG A 155 52.86 -1.14 -30.78
C ARG A 155 53.18 0.36 -31.02
N ARG A 156 54.38 0.88 -30.72
CA ARG A 156 55.74 0.38 -31.04
C ARG A 156 56.82 0.95 -30.09
N ARG A 157 57.90 0.16 -29.95
CA ARG A 157 59.26 0.56 -29.52
C ARG A 157 59.79 1.70 -30.42
N VAL A 158 60.54 2.65 -29.85
CA VAL A 158 62.00 2.86 -29.99
C VAL A 158 62.47 3.60 -28.74
#